data_AF-A0AAW0CX90-F1
#
_entry.id   AF-A0AAW0CX90-F1
#
_cell.length_a   1.000
_cell.length_b   1.000
_cell.length_c   1.000
_cell.angle_alpha   90.00
_cell.angle_beta   90.00
_cell.angle_gamma   90.00
#
_symmetry.space_group_name_H-M   'P 1'
#
loop_
_entity.id
_entity.type
_entity.pdbx_description
1 polymer ?
#
loop_
_entity_poly.entity_id
_entity_poly.type
_entity_poly.pdbx_seq_one_letter_code
_entity_poly.pdbx_strand_id
1 'polypeptide(L)'
;MIMPSPRSSVLPDYTPYDSPRAAPRPLPNVPVSAVPASASSDSTRSSQRAMNPPVPARIDPLRVNIDENGHRQLPFVSHNPLHIEHDRVMRLIKYRPVAAQCSNCSEAGTMCDHKEWGIPCSSCAASGCPDCDYNNPYGFVAILHHYRDGYLHAKHNALRTAVESGQLTPSGFDREYENSVAGFYAAAQGAITRFMLNHRATHDLMVRGIYHIIARCTDTAFLTQLLAVMHDKLHPAAIQVILDRLNSIYGSLRD
;
A
#
# COMPACT_ATOMS: atom_id res chain seq x y z
N MET A 1 47.03 20.77 14.10
CA MET A 1 46.06 20.63 12.99
C MET A 1 44.70 20.35 13.60
N ILE A 2 43.77 21.29 13.46
CA ILE A 2 42.46 21.29 14.13
C ILE A 2 41.42 20.84 13.09
N MET A 3 40.68 19.76 13.38
CA MET A 3 39.54 19.33 12.56
C MET A 3 38.32 20.22 12.84
N PRO A 4 37.58 20.68 11.81
CA PRO A 4 36.31 21.37 12.02
C PRO A 4 35.16 20.37 12.22
N SER A 5 34.37 20.59 13.27
CA SER A 5 33.10 19.91 13.54
C SER A 5 32.07 20.17 12.43
N PRO A 6 31.24 19.16 12.06
CA PRO A 6 30.10 19.39 11.19
C PRO A 6 28.95 20.07 11.94
N ARG A 7 28.40 21.08 11.28
CA ARG A 7 27.30 21.95 11.72
C ARG A 7 26.00 21.16 11.90
N SER A 8 25.33 21.41 13.02
CA SER A 8 23.92 21.08 13.24
C SER A 8 23.03 21.81 12.24
N SER A 9 22.29 21.06 11.43
CA SER A 9 21.15 21.55 10.66
C SER A 9 19.89 21.42 11.50
N VAL A 10 19.45 22.57 12.04
CA VAL A 10 18.16 22.78 12.71
C VAL A 10 17.04 22.61 11.67
N LEU A 11 16.11 21.70 11.94
CA LEU A 11 14.84 21.58 11.20
C LEU A 11 13.90 22.72 11.64
N PRO A 12 13.13 23.35 10.72
CA PRO A 12 12.11 24.31 11.10
C PRO A 12 10.87 23.62 11.68
N ASP A 13 10.39 24.16 12.81
CA ASP A 13 9.12 23.84 13.44
C ASP A 13 7.95 24.03 12.47
N TYR A 14 7.24 22.94 12.21
CA TYR A 14 5.97 22.97 11.49
C TYR A 14 4.85 23.02 12.53
N THR A 15 4.33 24.22 12.79
CA THR A 15 3.09 24.40 13.54
C THR A 15 1.90 24.22 12.59
N PRO A 16 0.95 23.32 12.88
CA PRO A 16 -0.31 23.27 12.14
C PRO A 16 -1.20 24.44 12.58
N TYR A 17 -1.70 25.16 11.58
CA TYR A 17 -2.72 26.21 11.65
C TYR A 17 -3.86 25.90 12.63
N ASP A 18 -4.04 26.80 13.61
CA ASP A 18 -5.31 27.01 14.32
C ASP A 18 -6.35 27.54 13.33
N SER A 19 -7.40 26.76 13.08
CA SER A 19 -8.63 27.27 12.44
C SER A 19 -9.63 27.69 13.50
N PRO A 20 -10.29 28.86 13.33
CA PRO A 20 -11.09 29.46 14.39
C PRO A 20 -12.37 28.68 14.70
N ARG A 21 -12.55 28.47 16.00
CA ARG A 21 -13.71 27.88 16.67
C ARG A 21 -14.94 28.74 16.39
N ALA A 22 -15.82 28.31 15.50
CA ALA A 22 -17.13 28.93 15.33
C ALA A 22 -17.99 28.65 16.58
N ALA A 23 -18.44 29.71 17.23
CA ALA A 23 -19.27 29.68 18.43
C ALA A 23 -20.68 29.08 18.15
N PRO A 24 -21.28 28.37 19.11
CA PRO A 24 -22.61 27.80 18.96
C PRO A 24 -23.68 28.91 18.96
N ARG A 25 -24.56 28.91 17.94
CA ARG A 25 -25.78 29.72 17.92
C ARG A 25 -26.84 29.10 18.83
N PRO A 26 -27.49 29.85 19.73
CA PRO A 26 -28.62 29.35 20.51
C PRO A 26 -29.89 29.34 19.62
N LEU A 27 -30.63 28.22 19.65
CA LEU A 27 -31.98 28.13 19.08
C LEU A 27 -33.03 28.62 20.10
N PRO A 28 -34.12 29.25 19.63
CA PRO A 28 -35.13 29.85 20.50
C PRO A 28 -36.10 28.84 21.13
N ASN A 29 -36.43 29.10 22.40
CA ASN A 29 -37.50 28.49 23.20
C ASN A 29 -38.89 28.74 22.60
N VAL A 30 -39.72 27.69 22.45
CA VAL A 30 -41.18 27.76 22.53
C VAL A 30 -41.75 26.37 22.91
N PRO A 31 -42.98 26.23 23.46
CA PRO A 31 -43.20 25.67 24.78
C PRO A 31 -43.93 24.32 24.78
N VAL A 32 -43.90 23.72 25.97
CA VAL A 32 -44.63 22.53 26.42
C VAL A 32 -46.15 22.72 26.29
N SER A 33 -46.84 21.68 25.82
CA SER A 33 -48.24 21.44 26.18
C SER A 33 -48.46 19.94 26.44
N ALA A 34 -48.73 19.62 27.71
CA ALA A 34 -49.33 18.36 28.19
C ALA A 34 -50.83 18.34 27.81
N VAL A 35 -51.62 17.26 27.78
CA VAL A 35 -51.85 16.03 28.60
C VAL A 35 -52.84 15.11 27.79
N PRO A 36 -53.51 14.02 28.28
CA PRO A 36 -53.14 12.85 29.08
C PRO A 36 -53.46 11.45 28.44
N ALA A 37 -52.83 10.42 29.03
CA ALA A 37 -53.31 9.08 29.44
C ALA A 37 -54.28 8.23 28.56
N SER A 38 -53.89 6.99 28.23
CA SER A 38 -54.25 5.75 28.99
C SER A 38 -53.97 4.46 28.19
N ALA A 39 -53.24 3.55 28.85
CA ALA A 39 -53.27 2.09 28.85
C ALA A 39 -53.84 1.29 27.65
N SER A 40 -53.05 0.36 27.09
CA SER A 40 -53.06 -1.08 27.48
C SER A 40 -52.34 -1.99 26.47
N SER A 41 -51.62 -2.96 27.04
CA SER A 41 -51.38 -4.34 26.59
C SER A 41 -50.52 -4.67 25.36
N ASP A 42 -49.44 -5.39 25.68
CA ASP A 42 -48.87 -6.56 25.00
C ASP A 42 -48.74 -6.53 23.48
N SER A 43 -47.50 -6.29 23.04
CA SER A 43 -46.87 -7.15 22.04
C SER A 43 -45.36 -7.07 22.18
N THR A 44 -44.81 -8.12 22.77
CA THR A 44 -43.43 -8.58 22.61
C THR A 44 -43.07 -8.63 21.13
N ARG A 45 -42.55 -7.53 20.59
CA ARG A 45 -41.80 -7.54 19.34
C ARG A 45 -40.39 -7.06 19.63
N SER A 46 -39.58 -8.05 20.00
CA SER A 46 -38.13 -8.04 19.99
C SER A 46 -37.65 -7.19 18.81
N SER A 47 -37.27 -5.95 19.08
CA SER A 47 -36.56 -5.09 18.13
C SER A 47 -35.13 -5.59 18.06
N GLN A 48 -34.95 -6.77 17.47
CA GLN A 48 -33.71 -7.07 16.78
C GLN A 48 -33.64 -6.06 15.64
N ARG A 49 -33.01 -4.91 15.90
CA ARG A 49 -32.27 -4.16 14.89
C ARG A 49 -31.33 -5.19 14.28
N ALA A 50 -31.78 -5.86 13.23
CA ALA A 50 -30.90 -6.59 12.34
C ALA A 50 -29.94 -5.52 11.82
N MET A 51 -28.79 -5.40 12.47
CA MET A 51 -27.62 -4.78 11.86
C MET A 51 -27.37 -5.64 10.64
N ASN A 52 -27.86 -5.18 9.48
CA ASN A 52 -27.58 -5.85 8.23
C ASN A 52 -26.06 -6.04 8.17
N PRO A 53 -25.57 -7.28 7.96
CA PRO A 53 -24.15 -7.50 7.79
C PRO A 53 -23.66 -6.62 6.62
N PRO A 54 -22.40 -6.13 6.66
CA PRO A 54 -21.88 -5.30 5.59
C PRO A 54 -21.97 -6.09 4.30
N VAL A 55 -22.77 -5.61 3.34
CA VAL A 55 -22.89 -6.23 2.01
C VAL A 55 -21.53 -6.03 1.33
N PRO A 56 -20.71 -7.08 1.12
CA PRO A 56 -19.62 -6.97 0.18
C PRO A 56 -20.26 -6.79 -1.20
N ALA A 57 -19.67 -5.93 -2.04
CA ALA A 57 -20.12 -5.82 -3.44
C ALA A 57 -20.30 -7.22 -4.04
N ARG A 58 -21.43 -7.47 -4.72
CA ARG A 58 -21.81 -8.82 -5.23
C ARG A 58 -20.75 -9.47 -6.12
N ILE A 59 -19.79 -8.72 -6.63
CA ILE A 59 -18.59 -9.19 -7.30
C ILE A 59 -17.43 -8.30 -6.85
N ASP A 60 -16.40 -8.90 -6.24
CA ASP A 60 -15.20 -8.18 -5.85
C ASP A 60 -14.21 -8.12 -7.03
N PRO A 61 -13.95 -6.93 -7.60
CA PRO A 61 -13.09 -6.78 -8.77
C PRO A 61 -11.59 -6.88 -8.44
N LEU A 62 -11.20 -6.86 -7.16
CA LEU A 62 -9.81 -7.04 -6.75
C LEU A 62 -9.43 -8.52 -6.85
N ARG A 63 -9.14 -9.00 -8.06
CA ARG A 63 -8.65 -10.36 -8.29
C ARG A 63 -7.47 -10.33 -9.26
N VAL A 64 -6.35 -10.91 -8.85
CA VAL A 64 -5.22 -11.09 -9.77
C VAL A 64 -5.65 -12.09 -10.84
N ASN A 65 -5.55 -11.68 -12.10
CA ASN A 65 -5.81 -12.53 -13.25
C ASN A 65 -4.50 -13.15 -13.72
N ILE A 66 -4.60 -14.30 -14.36
CA ILE A 66 -3.48 -14.93 -15.06
C ILE A 66 -3.78 -14.78 -16.55
N ASP A 67 -2.84 -14.21 -17.31
CA ASP A 67 -3.01 -14.05 -18.75
C ASP A 67 -2.73 -15.35 -19.52
N GLU A 68 -2.93 -15.31 -20.83
CA GLU A 68 -2.73 -16.45 -21.74
C GLU A 68 -1.31 -17.02 -21.71
N ASN A 69 -0.33 -16.22 -21.26
CA ASN A 69 1.07 -16.61 -21.14
C ASN A 69 1.44 -17.06 -19.72
N GLY A 70 0.47 -17.13 -18.81
CA GLY A 70 0.72 -17.47 -17.40
C GLY A 70 1.23 -16.29 -16.57
N HIS A 71 1.29 -15.07 -17.11
CA HIS A 71 1.75 -13.91 -16.36
C HIS A 71 0.65 -13.36 -15.45
N ARG A 72 1.08 -12.90 -14.27
CA ARG A 72 0.20 -12.33 -13.24
C ARG A 72 -0.15 -10.90 -13.64
N GLN A 73 -1.44 -10.65 -13.89
CA GLN A 73 -1.95 -9.33 -14.20
C GLN A 73 -2.75 -8.77 -13.01
N LEU A 74 -2.42 -7.55 -12.61
CA LEU A 74 -3.22 -6.82 -11.63
C LEU A 74 -4.61 -6.51 -12.21
N PRO A 75 -5.66 -6.48 -11.38
CA PRO A 75 -7.02 -6.25 -11.84
C PRO A 75 -7.20 -4.84 -12.39
N PHE A 76 -8.17 -4.71 -13.30
CA PHE A 76 -8.76 -3.43 -13.66
C PHE A 76 -10.06 -3.23 -12.86
N VAL A 77 -10.10 -2.22 -11.98
CA VAL A 77 -11.16 -2.04 -10.98
C VAL A 77 -11.96 -0.76 -11.12
N SER A 78 -11.53 0.20 -11.97
CA SER A 78 -12.29 1.43 -12.20
C SER A 78 -11.94 2.08 -13.55
N HIS A 79 -12.97 2.55 -14.26
CA HIS A 79 -12.82 3.38 -15.47
C HIS A 79 -12.51 4.85 -15.19
N ASN A 80 -12.65 5.29 -13.94
CA ASN A 80 -12.38 6.66 -13.51
C ASN A 80 -11.26 6.67 -12.46
N PRO A 81 -10.00 6.35 -12.87
CA PRO A 81 -8.89 6.30 -11.93
C PRO A 81 -8.55 7.68 -11.37
N LEU A 82 -8.14 7.73 -10.11
CA LEU A 82 -7.47 8.91 -9.57
C LEU A 82 -6.03 8.99 -10.09
N HIS A 83 -5.50 10.21 -10.20
CA HIS A 83 -4.11 10.45 -10.57
C HIS A 83 -3.15 9.71 -9.62
N ILE A 84 -2.01 9.21 -10.13
CA ILE A 84 -1.07 8.38 -9.37
C ILE A 84 -0.42 9.09 -8.18
N GLU A 85 -0.43 10.43 -8.17
CA GLU A 85 0.10 11.26 -7.08
C GLU A 85 -1.00 11.75 -6.12
N HIS A 86 -2.26 11.41 -6.37
CA HIS A 86 -3.36 11.83 -5.52
C HIS A 86 -3.20 11.26 -4.10
N ASP A 87 -3.48 12.04 -3.05
CA ASP A 87 -3.24 11.66 -1.64
C ASP A 87 -3.86 10.31 -1.23
N ARG A 88 -5.06 10.00 -1.75
CA ARG A 88 -5.70 8.70 -1.52
C ARG A 88 -4.92 7.53 -2.15
N VAL A 89 -4.37 7.74 -3.35
CA VAL A 89 -3.51 6.76 -4.02
C VAL A 89 -2.21 6.59 -3.25
N MET A 90 -1.58 7.70 -2.84
CA MET A 90 -0.34 7.67 -2.07
C MET A 90 -0.49 7.00 -0.70
N ARG A 91 -1.66 7.12 -0.07
CA ARG A 91 -1.97 6.36 1.15
C ARG A 91 -2.08 4.86 0.89
N LEU A 92 -2.73 4.45 -0.20
CA LEU A 92 -2.85 3.04 -0.57
C LEU A 92 -1.49 2.42 -0.92
N ILE A 93 -0.69 3.09 -1.75
CA ILE A 93 0.62 2.56 -2.20
C ILE A 93 1.65 2.46 -1.07
N LYS A 94 1.48 3.24 0.00
CA LYS A 94 2.35 3.21 1.19
C LYS A 94 1.76 2.38 2.33
N TYR A 95 0.53 1.91 2.18
CA TYR A 95 -0.17 1.24 3.25
C TYR A 95 0.48 -0.10 3.59
N ARG A 96 0.71 -0.31 4.88
CA ARG A 96 1.30 -1.52 5.42
C ARG A 96 0.67 -1.79 6.79
N PRO A 97 -0.14 -2.85 6.95
CA PRO A 97 -0.88 -3.12 8.18
C PRO A 97 0.00 -3.56 9.35
N VAL A 98 1.19 -4.12 9.08
CA VAL A 98 2.16 -4.56 10.11
C VAL A 98 3.57 -4.27 9.62
N ALA A 99 4.48 -3.90 10.53
CA ALA A 99 5.92 -3.79 10.27
C ALA A 99 6.60 -5.16 9.96
N ALA A 100 5.96 -6.01 9.16
CA ALA A 100 6.45 -7.33 8.73
C ALA A 100 7.50 -7.20 7.62
N GLN A 101 8.73 -7.65 7.88
CA GLN A 101 9.79 -7.70 6.88
C GLN A 101 9.36 -8.58 5.70
N CYS A 102 9.91 -8.32 4.51
CA CYS A 102 9.74 -9.29 3.42
C CYS A 102 10.45 -10.59 3.78
N SER A 103 9.96 -11.70 3.22
CA SER A 103 10.40 -13.06 3.52
C SER A 103 11.92 -13.20 3.34
N ASN A 104 12.47 -12.66 2.25
CA ASN A 104 13.91 -12.68 1.99
C ASN A 104 14.73 -11.93 3.05
N CYS A 105 14.24 -10.76 3.51
CA CYS A 105 14.93 -10.04 4.57
C CYS A 105 14.83 -10.77 5.92
N SER A 106 13.68 -11.38 6.20
CA SER A 106 13.46 -12.17 7.42
C SER A 106 14.39 -13.38 7.47
N GLU A 107 14.52 -14.11 6.36
CA GLU A 107 15.40 -15.28 6.25
C GLU A 107 16.88 -14.88 6.34
N ALA A 108 17.26 -13.80 5.66
CA ALA A 108 18.65 -13.33 5.67
C ALA A 108 19.05 -12.56 6.95
N GLY A 109 18.09 -12.28 7.85
CA GLY A 109 18.33 -11.46 9.04
C GLY A 109 18.77 -10.03 8.71
N THR A 110 18.26 -9.46 7.61
CA THR A 110 18.65 -8.13 7.12
C THR A 110 17.57 -7.08 7.41
N MET A 111 17.99 -5.81 7.46
CA MET A 111 17.05 -4.70 7.60
C MET A 111 16.15 -4.61 6.36
N CYS A 112 14.85 -4.45 6.58
CA CYS A 112 13.85 -4.35 5.52
C CYS A 112 13.16 -2.98 5.53
N ASP A 113 13.47 -2.13 4.56
CA ASP A 113 12.92 -0.78 4.41
C ASP A 113 11.80 -0.74 3.36
N HIS A 114 10.55 -0.93 3.80
CA HIS A 114 9.40 -0.68 2.94
C HIS A 114 9.21 0.82 2.71
N LYS A 115 9.24 1.24 1.44
CA LYS A 115 8.91 2.62 1.03
C LYS A 115 7.53 2.70 0.40
N GLU A 116 7.32 1.96 -0.68
CA GLU A 116 6.08 1.89 -1.44
C GLU A 116 5.94 0.49 -2.07
N TRP A 117 4.72 0.04 -2.28
CA TRP A 117 4.46 -1.14 -3.10
C TRP A 117 4.88 -0.92 -4.56
N GLY A 118 5.37 -1.98 -5.19
CA GLY A 118 6.00 -1.95 -6.51
C GLY A 118 7.46 -1.46 -6.48
N ILE A 119 8.00 -1.17 -5.30
CA ILE A 119 9.43 -0.91 -5.09
C ILE A 119 9.98 -2.00 -4.16
N PRO A 120 11.03 -2.73 -4.58
CA PRO A 120 11.67 -3.71 -3.70
C PRO A 120 12.39 -2.98 -2.56
N CYS A 121 12.50 -3.61 -1.39
CA CYS A 121 13.30 -3.05 -0.30
C CYS A 121 14.78 -2.96 -0.73
N SER A 122 15.53 -2.06 -0.10
CA SER A 122 16.93 -1.80 -0.45
C SER A 122 17.79 -3.05 -0.37
N SER A 123 17.53 -3.95 0.59
CA SER A 123 18.25 -5.22 0.73
C SER A 123 17.97 -6.17 -0.44
N CYS A 124 16.70 -6.35 -0.85
CA CYS A 124 16.35 -7.16 -2.04
C CYS A 124 16.87 -6.52 -3.33
N ALA A 125 16.83 -5.19 -3.42
CA ALA A 125 17.34 -4.46 -4.57
C ALA A 125 18.86 -4.62 -4.73
N ALA A 126 19.59 -4.54 -3.62
CA ALA A 126 21.04 -4.72 -3.58
C ALA A 126 21.47 -6.15 -3.92
N SER A 127 20.68 -7.16 -3.52
CA SER A 127 20.95 -8.57 -3.86
C SER A 127 20.46 -8.97 -5.26
N GLY A 128 19.75 -8.08 -5.95
CA GLY A 128 19.15 -8.36 -7.26
C GLY A 128 18.02 -9.37 -7.21
N CYS A 129 17.39 -9.54 -6.04
CA CYS A 129 16.28 -10.45 -5.87
C CYS A 129 15.00 -9.87 -6.50
N PRO A 130 14.49 -10.45 -7.60
CA PRO A 130 13.27 -9.98 -8.24
C PRO A 130 12.02 -10.30 -7.40
N ASP A 131 12.09 -11.34 -6.57
CA ASP A 131 10.98 -11.89 -5.78
C ASP A 131 10.79 -11.20 -4.42
N CYS A 132 11.02 -9.89 -4.34
CA CYS A 132 10.69 -9.13 -3.15
C CYS A 132 9.17 -9.10 -2.95
N ASP A 133 8.68 -9.38 -1.73
CA ASP A 133 7.25 -9.34 -1.41
C ASP A 133 6.58 -7.99 -1.78
N TYR A 134 7.31 -6.88 -1.65
CA TYR A 134 6.80 -5.55 -2.00
C TYR A 134 6.59 -5.34 -3.50
N ASN A 135 7.19 -6.20 -4.33
CA ASN A 135 7.00 -6.24 -5.78
C ASN A 135 6.02 -7.34 -6.21
N ASN A 136 5.44 -8.11 -5.29
CA ASN A 136 4.53 -9.20 -5.62
C ASN A 136 3.09 -8.70 -5.86
N PRO A 137 2.51 -8.90 -7.05
CA PRO A 137 1.14 -8.49 -7.36
C PRO A 137 0.08 -9.09 -6.43
N TYR A 138 0.23 -10.35 -6.00
CA TYR A 138 -0.70 -10.98 -5.07
C TYR A 138 -0.64 -10.36 -3.69
N GLY A 139 0.58 -10.09 -3.20
CA GLY A 139 0.80 -9.38 -1.96
C GLY A 139 0.13 -8.02 -1.98
N PHE A 140 0.31 -7.27 -3.08
CA PHE A 140 -0.30 -5.95 -3.21
C PHE A 140 -1.84 -5.99 -3.24
N VAL A 141 -2.45 -6.92 -3.99
CA VAL A 141 -3.91 -7.08 -4.01
C VAL A 141 -4.47 -7.48 -2.64
N ALA A 142 -3.80 -8.38 -1.92
CA ALA A 142 -4.17 -8.75 -0.55
C ALA A 142 -4.18 -7.53 0.39
N ILE A 143 -3.23 -6.62 0.21
CA ILE A 143 -3.15 -5.38 1.00
C ILE A 143 -4.24 -4.38 0.61
N LEU A 144 -4.60 -4.30 -0.68
CA LEU A 144 -5.75 -3.51 -1.11
C LEU A 144 -7.06 -4.04 -0.51
N HIS A 145 -7.26 -5.37 -0.41
CA HIS A 145 -8.41 -5.94 0.30
C HIS A 145 -8.41 -5.54 1.77
N HIS A 146 -7.28 -5.70 2.45
CA HIS A 146 -7.19 -5.37 3.87
C HIS A 146 -7.49 -3.89 4.13
N TYR A 147 -6.95 -2.99 3.30
CA TYR A 147 -7.28 -1.56 3.40
C TYR A 147 -8.75 -1.29 3.11
N ARG A 148 -9.31 -1.89 2.06
CA ARG A 148 -10.72 -1.73 1.68
C ARG A 148 -11.63 -2.09 2.83
N ASP A 149 -11.42 -3.25 3.44
CA ASP A 149 -12.30 -3.77 4.46
C ASP A 149 -12.29 -2.84 5.69
N GLY A 150 -11.12 -2.37 6.11
CA GLY A 150 -11.00 -1.36 7.16
C GLY A 150 -11.65 -0.02 6.80
N TYR A 151 -11.42 0.47 5.58
CA TYR A 151 -11.96 1.74 5.10
C TYR A 151 -13.49 1.72 4.99
N LEU A 152 -14.06 0.68 4.35
CA LEU A 152 -15.50 0.55 4.16
C LEU A 152 -16.22 0.29 5.48
N HIS A 153 -15.62 -0.47 6.39
CA HIS A 153 -16.15 -0.65 7.73
C HIS A 153 -16.21 0.69 8.49
N ALA A 154 -15.13 1.47 8.46
CA ALA A 154 -15.10 2.79 9.09
C ALA A 154 -16.13 3.75 8.46
N LYS A 155 -16.28 3.74 7.13
CA LYS A 155 -17.27 4.55 6.41
C LYS A 155 -18.70 4.16 6.77
N HIS A 156 -19.00 2.87 6.77
CA HIS A 156 -20.31 2.36 7.18
C HIS A 156 -20.67 2.83 8.59
N ASN A 157 -19.75 2.70 9.56
CA ASN A 157 -19.98 3.13 10.93
C ASN A 157 -20.20 4.64 11.03
N ALA A 158 -19.40 5.45 10.32
CA ALA A 158 -19.57 6.90 10.30
C ALA A 158 -20.92 7.33 9.71
N LEU A 159 -21.35 6.72 8.61
CA LEU A 159 -22.64 6.99 7.99
C LEU A 159 -23.81 6.56 8.90
N ARG A 160 -23.68 5.41 9.58
CA ARG A 160 -24.68 4.96 10.56
C ARG A 160 -24.84 5.97 11.69
N THR A 161 -23.73 6.46 12.25
CA THR A 161 -23.77 7.51 13.28
C THR A 161 -24.36 8.82 12.77
N ALA A 162 -24.10 9.20 11.51
CA ALA A 162 -24.72 10.37 10.88
C ALA A 162 -26.24 10.22 10.74
N VAL A 163 -26.74 9.02 10.43
CA VAL A 163 -28.19 8.73 10.40
C VAL A 163 -28.79 8.78 11.80
N GLU A 164 -28.14 8.16 12.79
CA GLU A 164 -28.62 8.14 14.18
C GLU A 164 -28.66 9.53 14.83
N SER A 165 -27.75 10.41 14.43
CA SER A 165 -27.71 11.81 14.89
C SER A 165 -28.61 12.76 14.09
N GLY A 166 -29.33 12.26 13.06
CA GLY A 166 -30.21 13.06 12.20
C GLY A 166 -29.48 13.96 11.20
N GLN A 167 -28.16 13.82 11.05
CA GLN A 167 -27.36 14.56 10.06
C GLN A 167 -27.50 14.02 8.64
N LEU A 168 -27.88 12.74 8.51
CA LEU A 168 -28.10 12.06 7.23
C LEU A 168 -29.46 11.36 7.25
N THR A 169 -30.20 11.42 6.14
CA THR A 169 -31.44 10.64 6.02
C THR A 169 -31.10 9.17 5.77
N PRO A 170 -31.97 8.22 6.18
CA PRO A 170 -31.79 6.81 5.82
C PRO A 170 -31.69 6.58 4.31
N SER A 171 -32.44 7.35 3.52
CA SER A 171 -32.36 7.31 2.05
C SER A 171 -31.04 7.83 1.47
N GLY A 172 -30.34 8.69 2.19
CA GLY A 172 -29.02 9.20 1.78
C GLY A 172 -27.89 8.22 2.08
N PHE A 173 -28.10 7.26 2.98
CA PHE A 173 -27.09 6.30 3.42
C PHE A 173 -26.51 5.50 2.26
N ASP A 174 -27.38 4.83 1.49
CA ASP A 174 -26.95 3.91 0.42
C ASP A 174 -26.14 4.66 -0.63
N ARG A 175 -26.59 5.85 -1.03
CA ARG A 175 -25.89 6.69 -2.00
C ARG A 175 -24.49 7.11 -1.51
N GLU A 176 -24.36 7.56 -0.27
CA GLU A 176 -23.05 7.97 0.26
C GLU A 176 -22.10 6.78 0.47
N TYR A 177 -22.65 5.61 0.79
CA TYR A 177 -21.88 4.38 0.88
C TYR A 177 -21.39 3.92 -0.51
N GLU A 178 -22.26 3.90 -1.51
CA GLU A 178 -21.90 3.62 -2.91
C GLU A 178 -20.83 4.59 -3.45
N ASN A 179 -20.98 5.89 -3.17
CA ASN A 179 -19.97 6.90 -3.49
C ASN A 179 -18.62 6.59 -2.82
N SER A 180 -18.64 6.11 -1.57
CA SER A 180 -17.43 5.72 -0.84
C SER A 180 -16.76 4.49 -1.45
N VAL A 181 -17.56 3.51 -1.89
CA VAL A 181 -17.08 2.30 -2.60
C VAL A 181 -16.46 2.67 -3.93
N ALA A 182 -17.17 3.46 -4.76
CA ALA A 182 -16.66 3.94 -6.04
C ALA A 182 -15.37 4.76 -5.87
N GLY A 183 -15.34 5.64 -4.86
CA GLY A 183 -14.16 6.43 -4.52
C GLY A 183 -12.96 5.60 -4.07
N PHE A 184 -13.19 4.47 -3.39
CA PHE A 184 -12.13 3.51 -3.08
C PHE A 184 -11.57 2.87 -4.35
N TYR A 185 -12.43 2.35 -5.24
CA TYR A 185 -11.95 1.68 -6.46
C TYR A 185 -11.26 2.63 -7.45
N ALA A 186 -11.69 3.89 -7.52
CA ALA A 186 -10.96 4.93 -8.26
C ALA A 186 -9.53 5.14 -7.72
N ALA A 187 -9.36 5.16 -6.40
CA ALA A 187 -8.05 5.27 -5.76
C ALA A 187 -7.23 3.98 -5.91
N ALA A 188 -7.85 2.81 -5.79
CA ALA A 188 -7.21 1.52 -5.97
C ALA A 188 -6.68 1.35 -7.40
N GLN A 189 -7.45 1.76 -8.42
CA GLN A 189 -6.97 1.75 -9.81
C GLN A 189 -5.72 2.64 -9.98
N GLY A 190 -5.73 3.85 -9.41
CA GLY A 190 -4.54 4.72 -9.42
C GLY A 190 -3.34 4.08 -8.71
N ALA A 191 -3.56 3.38 -7.61
CA ALA A 191 -2.52 2.66 -6.87
C ALA A 191 -1.96 1.47 -7.67
N ILE A 192 -2.83 0.72 -8.36
CA ILE A 192 -2.44 -0.35 -9.29
C ILE A 192 -1.58 0.21 -10.43
N THR A 193 -1.98 1.33 -11.04
CA THR A 193 -1.17 1.99 -12.08
C THR A 193 0.20 2.40 -11.54
N ARG A 194 0.25 3.01 -10.34
CA ARG A 194 1.53 3.39 -9.71
C ARG A 194 2.40 2.17 -9.38
N PHE A 195 1.81 1.10 -8.84
CA PHE A 195 2.53 -0.15 -8.57
C PHE A 195 3.19 -0.68 -9.84
N MET A 196 2.46 -0.74 -10.97
CA MET A 196 3.02 -1.24 -12.23
C MET A 196 4.14 -0.36 -12.76
N LEU A 197 4.01 0.97 -12.65
CA LEU A 197 5.07 1.91 -13.03
C LEU A 197 6.32 1.72 -12.17
N ASN A 198 6.15 1.65 -10.85
CA ASN A 198 7.24 1.41 -9.90
C ASN A 198 7.91 0.06 -10.17
N HIS A 199 7.12 -1.00 -10.36
CA HIS A 199 7.61 -2.35 -10.57
C HIS A 199 8.45 -2.42 -11.85
N ARG A 200 7.94 -1.86 -12.95
CA ARG A 200 8.67 -1.82 -14.22
C ARG A 200 9.97 -1.02 -14.10
N ALA A 201 9.91 0.18 -13.51
CA ALA A 201 11.07 1.04 -13.36
C ALA A 201 12.15 0.40 -12.47
N THR A 202 11.75 -0.22 -11.36
CA THR A 202 12.69 -0.83 -10.41
C THR A 202 13.26 -2.15 -10.90
N HIS A 203 12.45 -2.99 -11.56
CA HIS A 203 12.92 -4.22 -12.19
C HIS A 203 14.01 -3.92 -13.23
N ASP A 204 13.77 -2.97 -14.14
CA ASP A 204 14.75 -2.58 -15.14
C ASP A 204 16.03 -2.01 -14.51
N LEU A 205 15.91 -1.21 -13.45
CA LEU A 205 17.06 -0.65 -12.74
C LEU A 205 17.86 -1.70 -11.97
N MET A 206 17.21 -2.66 -11.31
CA MET A 206 17.91 -3.72 -10.58
C MET A 206 18.67 -4.66 -11.51
N VAL A 207 17.98 -5.18 -12.54
CA VAL A 207 18.57 -6.14 -13.47
C VAL A 207 19.72 -5.48 -14.23
N ARG A 208 19.53 -4.26 -14.76
CA ARG A 208 20.59 -3.56 -15.48
C ARG A 208 21.68 -3.03 -14.57
N GLY A 209 21.35 -2.53 -13.37
CA GLY A 209 22.31 -1.93 -12.45
C GLY A 209 23.33 -2.94 -11.97
N ILE A 210 22.87 -4.10 -11.48
CA ILE A 210 23.75 -5.19 -11.05
C ILE A 210 24.55 -5.74 -12.23
N TYR A 211 23.90 -5.94 -13.38
CA TYR A 211 24.59 -6.37 -14.59
C TYR A 211 25.71 -5.39 -15.00
N HIS A 212 25.44 -4.08 -15.02
CA HIS A 212 26.44 -3.08 -15.39
C HIS A 212 27.59 -2.99 -14.38
N ILE A 213 27.32 -3.08 -13.07
CA ILE A 213 28.36 -3.08 -12.05
C ILE A 213 29.28 -4.29 -12.24
N ILE A 214 28.71 -5.49 -12.43
CA ILE A 214 29.47 -6.71 -12.63
C ILE A 214 30.22 -6.67 -13.97
N ALA A 215 29.57 -6.30 -15.06
CA ALA A 215 30.17 -6.27 -16.40
C ALA A 215 31.31 -5.23 -16.51
N ARG A 216 31.26 -4.15 -15.74
CA ARG A 216 32.33 -3.14 -15.67
C ARG A 216 33.41 -3.49 -14.66
N CYS A 217 33.18 -4.45 -13.77
CA CYS A 217 34.21 -4.92 -12.86
C CYS A 217 35.26 -5.71 -13.65
N THR A 218 36.52 -5.29 -13.52
CA THR A 218 37.70 -5.94 -14.10
C THR A 218 38.56 -6.63 -13.05
N ASP A 219 38.26 -6.39 -11.76
CA ASP A 219 38.95 -7.02 -10.65
C ASP A 219 38.36 -8.43 -10.41
N THR A 220 39.04 -9.44 -10.93
CA THR A 220 38.62 -10.83 -10.79
C THR A 220 38.68 -11.31 -9.34
N ALA A 221 39.62 -10.81 -8.54
CA ALA A 221 39.73 -11.17 -7.13
C ALA A 221 38.52 -10.64 -6.35
N PHE A 222 38.12 -9.40 -6.60
CA PHE A 222 36.89 -8.83 -6.04
C PHE A 222 35.65 -9.66 -6.44
N LEU A 223 35.49 -10.00 -7.73
CA LEU A 223 34.35 -10.79 -8.19
C LEU A 223 34.31 -12.20 -7.59
N THR A 224 35.46 -12.88 -7.49
CA THR A 224 35.57 -14.19 -6.86
C THR A 224 35.30 -14.12 -5.35
N GLN A 225 35.76 -13.06 -4.68
CA GLN A 225 35.50 -12.85 -3.26
C GLN A 225 34.05 -12.45 -2.99
N LEU A 226 33.44 -11.65 -3.86
CA LEU A 226 32.02 -11.34 -3.84
C LEU A 226 31.17 -12.60 -3.97
N LEU A 227 31.51 -13.51 -4.89
CA LEU A 227 30.90 -14.83 -4.96
C LEU A 227 31.14 -15.61 -3.66
N ALA A 228 32.37 -15.75 -3.19
CA ALA A 228 32.65 -16.55 -2.00
C ALA A 228 31.92 -16.07 -0.73
N VAL A 229 31.71 -14.75 -0.57
CA VAL A 229 31.09 -14.15 0.63
C VAL A 229 29.58 -14.00 0.50
N MET A 230 29.08 -13.75 -0.72
CA MET A 230 27.67 -13.45 -0.95
C MET A 230 26.95 -14.48 -1.83
N HIS A 231 27.56 -15.64 -2.13
CA HIS A 231 26.97 -16.69 -2.95
C HIS A 231 25.52 -16.98 -2.53
N ASP A 232 25.30 -17.20 -1.23
CA ASP A 232 23.99 -17.58 -0.70
C ASP A 232 23.03 -16.39 -0.55
N LYS A 233 23.51 -15.18 -0.82
CA LYS A 233 22.77 -13.91 -0.66
C LYS A 233 22.47 -13.24 -1.99
N LEU A 234 23.17 -13.62 -3.06
CA LEU A 234 22.98 -13.09 -4.40
C LEU A 234 21.92 -13.89 -5.14
N HIS A 235 21.12 -13.20 -5.94
CA HIS A 235 20.19 -13.88 -6.83
C HIS A 235 20.96 -14.76 -7.84
N PRO A 236 20.49 -15.97 -8.19
CA PRO A 236 21.18 -16.87 -9.14
C PRO A 236 21.52 -16.21 -10.48
N ALA A 237 20.67 -15.32 -10.99
CA ALA A 237 20.97 -14.58 -12.22
C ALA A 237 22.16 -13.63 -12.05
N ALA A 238 22.32 -12.99 -10.88
CA ALA A 238 23.48 -12.15 -10.60
C ALA A 238 24.75 -13.00 -10.48
N ILE A 239 24.67 -14.18 -9.85
CA ILE A 239 25.75 -15.17 -9.78
C ILE A 239 26.19 -15.57 -11.19
N GLN A 240 25.24 -15.92 -12.07
CA GLN A 240 25.53 -16.30 -13.45
C GLN A 240 26.26 -15.19 -14.21
N VAL A 241 25.84 -13.94 -14.05
CA VAL A 241 26.51 -12.78 -14.69
C VAL A 241 27.94 -12.61 -14.17
N ILE A 242 28.20 -12.84 -12.87
CA ILE A 242 29.57 -12.83 -12.32
C ILE A 242 30.40 -13.95 -12.93
N LEU A 243 29.86 -15.17 -13.01
CA LEU A 243 30.55 -16.32 -13.59
C LEU A 243 30.86 -16.11 -15.07
N ASP A 244 29.91 -15.61 -15.86
CA ASP A 244 30.11 -15.29 -17.28
C ASP A 244 31.20 -14.22 -17.47
N ARG A 245 31.23 -13.22 -16.59
CA ARG A 245 32.27 -12.18 -16.61
C ARG A 245 33.65 -12.72 -16.25
N LEU A 246 33.75 -13.53 -15.20
CA LEU A 246 35.01 -14.20 -14.82
C LEU A 246 35.52 -15.07 -15.97
N ASN A 247 34.64 -15.88 -16.59
CA ASN A 247 34.98 -16.71 -17.73
C ASN A 247 35.45 -15.89 -18.94
N SER A 248 34.82 -14.75 -19.23
CA SER A 248 35.24 -13.83 -20.29
C SER A 248 36.63 -13.26 -20.04
N ILE A 249 36.94 -12.84 -18.81
CA ILE A 249 38.26 -12.29 -18.46
C ILE A 249 39.33 -13.39 -18.54
N TYR A 250 39.09 -14.56 -17.95
CA TYR A 250 40.05 -15.67 -18.01
C TYR A 250 40.22 -16.25 -19.42
N GLY A 251 39.17 -16.24 -20.25
CA GLY A 251 39.23 -16.62 -21.66
C GLY A 251 40.13 -15.68 -22.46
N SER A 252 39.98 -14.36 -22.26
CA SER A 252 40.82 -13.36 -22.94
C SER A 252 42.31 -13.36 -22.56
N LEU A 253 42.67 -14.05 -21.47
CA LEU A 253 44.07 -14.21 -21.03
C LEU A 253 44.73 -15.48 -21.59
N ARG A 254 43.96 -16.36 -22.23
CA ARG A 254 44.46 -17.61 -22.83
C ARG A 254 44.79 -17.49 -24.32
N ASP A 255 44.22 -16.49 -24.99
CA ASP A 255 44.51 -16.12 -26.37
C ASP A 255 45.64 -15.07 -26.44
#